data_AF-A0A388Q928-F1
#
_entry.id   AF-A0A388Q928-F1
#
_cell.length_a   1.000
_cell.length_b   1.000
_cell.length_c   1.000
_cell.angle_alpha   90.00
_cell.angle_beta   90.00
_cell.angle_gamma   90.00
#
_symmetry.space_group_name_H-M   'P 1'
#
loop_
_entity.id
_entity.type
_entity.pdbx_description
1 polymer ?
#
loop_
_entity_poly.entity_id
_entity_poly.type
_entity_poly.pdbx_seq_one_letter_code
_entity_poly.pdbx_strand_id
1 'polypeptide(L)'
;MRNHSRPKRLDEMDDLRDMGRFPVVVYMGATGNILFAICLTFLVHARYAQAWVMLAWAAGVAAGNVLPVVFLRWRMRPDAHYPIIEEMGFFGDQHKFATWVYAVAVANMFFWIVLAWTAFTVSRAPVMLAAVLALAFVCTFFPAWVRIFARPAAH
;
A
#
# COMPACT_ATOMS: atom_id res chain seq x y z
N MET A 1 -7.68 -17.26 -23.08
CA MET A 1 -8.29 -16.58 -21.92
C MET A 1 -7.93 -17.36 -20.66
N ARG A 2 -7.02 -16.86 -19.81
CA ARG A 2 -6.69 -17.54 -18.54
C ARG A 2 -7.94 -17.50 -17.64
N ASN A 3 -8.30 -18.63 -17.05
CA ASN A 3 -9.47 -18.75 -16.19
C ASN A 3 -9.20 -18.00 -14.87
N HIS A 4 -9.61 -16.73 -14.75
CA HIS A 4 -9.39 -15.89 -13.55
C HIS A 4 -10.27 -16.29 -12.36
N SER A 5 -11.07 -17.34 -12.52
CA SER A 5 -12.11 -17.79 -11.61
C SER A 5 -11.62 -18.73 -10.50
N ARG A 6 -10.37 -19.23 -10.58
CA ARG A 6 -9.84 -20.13 -9.55
C ARG A 6 -9.43 -19.33 -8.30
N PRO A 7 -9.74 -19.80 -7.08
CA PRO A 7 -9.16 -19.27 -5.86
C PRO A 7 -7.63 -19.34 -5.96
N LYS A 8 -6.96 -18.19 -5.88
CA LYS A 8 -5.50 -18.09 -5.85
C LYS A 8 -5.04 -17.91 -4.41
N ARG A 9 -3.90 -18.48 -4.08
CA ARG A 9 -3.19 -18.23 -2.81
C ARG A 9 -2.31 -16.98 -2.91
N LEU A 10 -1.85 -16.49 -1.77
CA LEU A 10 -1.04 -15.28 -1.68
C LEU A 10 0.31 -15.35 -2.42
N ASP A 11 0.90 -16.54 -2.48
CA ASP A 11 2.16 -16.81 -3.18
C ASP A 11 1.98 -17.00 -4.68
N GLU A 12 0.76 -17.32 -5.13
CA GLU A 12 0.39 -17.57 -6.53
C GLU A 12 -0.01 -16.29 -7.29
N MET A 13 0.05 -15.12 -6.64
CA MET A 13 -0.27 -13.85 -7.28
C MET A 13 0.71 -13.58 -8.43
N ASP A 14 0.18 -13.37 -9.64
CA ASP A 14 0.97 -13.13 -10.86
C ASP A 14 0.49 -11.91 -11.66
N ASP A 15 -0.60 -11.26 -11.23
CA ASP A 15 -1.21 -10.10 -11.89
C ASP A 15 -1.64 -9.04 -10.88
N LEU A 16 -1.52 -7.75 -11.24
CA LEU A 16 -2.06 -6.62 -10.46
C LEU A 16 -3.56 -6.75 -10.17
N ARG A 17 -4.31 -7.39 -11.07
CA ARG A 17 -5.75 -7.65 -10.89
C ARG A 17 -6.04 -8.57 -9.69
N ASP A 18 -5.08 -9.40 -9.28
CA ASP A 18 -5.22 -10.25 -8.09
C ASP A 18 -5.32 -9.40 -6.81
N MET A 19 -4.68 -8.22 -6.78
CA MET A 19 -4.82 -7.28 -5.67
C MET A 19 -6.23 -6.72 -5.55
N GLY A 20 -7.04 -6.76 -6.62
CA GLY A 20 -8.46 -6.40 -6.61
C GLY A 20 -9.35 -7.35 -5.79
N ARG A 21 -8.81 -8.51 -5.40
CA ARG A 21 -9.51 -9.54 -4.64
C ARG A 21 -9.31 -9.41 -3.13
N PHE A 22 -8.42 -8.51 -2.69
CA PHE A 22 -8.12 -8.31 -1.27
C PHE A 22 -9.36 -7.94 -0.45
N PRO A 23 -9.48 -8.42 0.80
CA PRO A 23 -10.49 -7.97 1.74
C PRO A 23 -10.48 -6.46 1.94
N VAL A 24 -11.65 -5.86 2.22
CA VAL A 24 -11.77 -4.40 2.42
C VAL A 24 -10.85 -3.89 3.54
N VAL A 25 -10.70 -4.66 4.61
CA VAL A 25 -9.80 -4.32 5.72
C VAL A 25 -8.35 -4.14 5.28
N VAL A 26 -7.92 -4.83 4.23
CA VAL A 26 -6.57 -4.70 3.70
C VAL A 26 -6.41 -3.38 2.95
N TYR A 27 -7.41 -2.98 2.15
CA TYR A 27 -7.39 -1.66 1.53
C TYR A 27 -7.44 -0.55 2.57
N MET A 28 -8.22 -0.70 3.64
CA MET A 28 -8.24 0.25 4.75
C MET A 28 -6.87 0.40 5.40
N GLY A 29 -6.21 -0.73 5.69
CA GLY A 29 -4.87 -0.72 6.27
C GLY A 29 -3.82 -0.12 5.33
N ALA A 30 -3.83 -0.48 4.06
CA ALA A 30 -2.91 0.06 3.05
C ALA A 30 -3.13 1.57 2.84
N THR A 31 -4.39 2.01 2.75
CA THR A 31 -4.76 3.43 2.63
C THR A 31 -4.33 4.20 3.87
N GLY A 32 -4.66 3.71 5.07
CA GLY A 32 -4.28 4.32 6.33
C GLY A 32 -2.76 4.48 6.46
N ASN A 33 -2.00 3.48 6.02
CA ASN A 33 -0.55 3.52 6.02
C ASN A 33 0.01 4.63 5.08
N ILE A 34 -0.56 4.80 3.88
CA ILE A 34 -0.19 5.88 2.96
C ILE A 34 -0.54 7.25 3.55
N LEU A 35 -1.75 7.41 4.10
CA LEU A 35 -2.17 8.67 4.71
C LEU A 35 -1.27 9.05 5.89
N PHE A 36 -0.91 8.06 6.72
CA PHE A 36 0.00 8.26 7.83
C PHE A 36 1.40 8.67 7.35
N ALA A 37 1.93 8.02 6.31
CA ALA A 37 3.21 8.40 5.71
C ALA A 37 3.21 9.82 5.15
N ILE A 38 2.10 10.28 4.55
CA ILE A 38 1.94 11.67 4.08
C ILE A 38 1.95 12.65 5.26
N CYS A 39 1.23 12.35 6.35
CA CYS A 39 1.24 13.16 7.57
C CYS A 39 2.64 13.27 8.17
N LEU A 40 3.36 12.15 8.29
CA LEU A 40 4.75 12.18 8.77
C LEU A 40 5.66 12.98 7.83
N THR A 41 5.48 12.84 6.52
CA THR A 41 6.23 13.61 5.52
C THR A 41 5.99 15.11 5.68
N PHE A 42 4.77 15.54 5.98
CA PHE A 42 4.46 16.95 6.27
C PHE A 42 5.22 17.48 7.49
N LEU A 43 5.37 16.67 8.54
CA LEU A 43 6.11 17.02 9.75
C LEU A 43 7.62 17.07 9.49
N VAL A 44 8.17 16.05 8.81
CA VAL A 44 9.60 15.98 8.48
C VAL A 44 9.99 17.15 7.57
N HIS A 45 9.18 17.43 6.55
CA HIS A 45 9.38 18.56 5.64
C HIS A 45 9.42 19.90 6.36
N ALA A 46 8.74 20.03 7.51
CA ALA A 46 8.71 21.26 8.29
C ALA A 46 10.09 21.62 8.85
N ARG A 47 10.90 20.58 9.08
CA ARG A 47 12.24 20.71 9.61
C ARG A 47 13.32 20.65 8.52
N TYR A 48 13.04 19.96 7.43
CA TYR A 48 14.00 19.66 6.37
C TYR A 48 13.34 19.77 4.99
N ALA A 49 13.67 20.79 4.20
CA ALA A 49 13.12 20.98 2.87
C ALA A 49 14.01 20.41 1.74
N GLN A 50 15.20 19.89 2.06
CA GLN A 50 16.21 19.51 1.08
C GLN A 50 15.83 18.22 0.33
N ALA A 51 16.11 18.18 -0.97
CA ALA A 51 15.77 17.03 -1.83
C ALA A 51 16.49 15.73 -1.44
N TRP A 52 17.70 15.79 -0.88
CA TRP A 52 18.38 14.58 -0.40
C TRP A 52 17.71 13.99 0.84
N VAL A 53 17.10 14.83 1.70
CA VAL A 53 16.33 14.36 2.86
C VAL A 53 15.05 13.68 2.39
N MET A 54 14.42 14.17 1.33
CA MET A 54 13.29 13.48 0.69
C MET A 54 13.65 12.04 0.32
N LEU A 55 14.78 11.84 -0.36
CA LEU A 55 15.21 10.51 -0.79
C LEU A 55 15.52 9.60 0.41
N ALA A 56 16.26 10.12 1.40
CA ALA A 56 16.56 9.37 2.62
C ALA A 56 15.29 9.01 3.40
N TRP A 57 14.34 9.94 3.50
CA TRP A 57 13.05 9.74 4.15
C TRP A 57 12.19 8.72 3.42
N ALA A 58 12.04 8.84 2.10
CA ALA A 58 11.27 7.91 1.29
C ALA A 58 11.84 6.48 1.36
N ALA A 59 13.17 6.34 1.27
CA ALA A 59 13.85 5.06 1.44
C ALA A 59 13.67 4.51 2.87
N GLY A 60 13.79 5.36 3.89
CA GLY A 60 13.63 4.98 5.29
C GLY A 60 12.21 4.49 5.61
N VAL A 61 11.18 5.20 5.13
CA VAL A 61 9.78 4.77 5.30
C VAL A 61 9.51 3.48 4.54
N ALA A 62 9.99 3.36 3.29
CA ALA A 62 9.85 2.12 2.52
C ALA A 62 10.53 0.93 3.22
N ALA A 63 11.76 1.11 3.71
CA ALA A 63 12.46 0.09 4.48
C ALA A 63 11.69 -0.27 5.76
N GLY A 64 11.22 0.72 6.51
CA GLY A 64 10.41 0.49 7.72
C GLY A 64 9.13 -0.31 7.47
N ASN A 65 8.54 -0.17 6.28
CA ASN A 65 7.38 -0.95 5.85
C ASN A 65 7.73 -2.39 5.46
N VAL A 66 8.88 -2.61 4.84
CA VAL A 66 9.30 -3.93 4.31
C VAL A 66 10.03 -4.77 5.35
N LEU A 67 10.74 -4.16 6.29
CA LEU A 67 11.55 -4.88 7.28
C LEU A 67 10.73 -5.87 8.13
N PRO A 68 9.55 -5.53 8.67
CA PRO A 68 8.72 -6.48 9.41
C PRO A 68 8.33 -7.70 8.55
N VAL A 69 8.00 -7.46 7.29
CA VAL A 69 7.67 -8.50 6.31
C VAL A 69 8.86 -9.43 6.07
N VAL A 70 10.05 -8.87 5.80
CA VAL A 70 11.26 -9.66 5.56
C VAL A 70 11.62 -10.50 6.78
N PHE A 71 11.50 -9.92 7.98
CA PHE A 71 11.75 -10.63 9.23
C PHE A 71 10.78 -11.79 9.44
N LEU A 72 9.48 -11.56 9.22
CA LEU A 72 8.46 -12.61 9.34
C LEU A 72 8.66 -13.72 8.30
N ARG A 73 9.00 -13.36 7.06
CA ARG A 73 9.31 -14.31 5.99
C ARG A 73 10.54 -15.15 6.31
N TRP A 74 11.59 -14.55 6.87
CA TRP A 74 12.78 -15.30 7.27
C TRP A 74 12.50 -16.34 8.35
N ARG A 75 11.49 -16.10 9.21
CA ARG A 75 11.03 -17.05 10.23
C ARG A 75 9.96 -18.03 9.74
N MET A 76 9.52 -17.96 8.49
CA MET A 76 8.53 -18.91 7.97
C MET A 76 9.11 -20.32 7.88
N ARG A 77 8.31 -21.29 8.31
CA ARG A 77 8.63 -22.71 8.10
C ARG A 77 8.38 -23.11 6.64
N PRO A 78 9.10 -24.11 6.10
CA PRO A 78 8.89 -24.59 4.74
C PRO A 78 7.48 -25.12 4.45
N ASP A 79 6.76 -25.58 5.47
CA ASP A 79 5.40 -26.13 5.43
C ASP A 79 4.32 -25.09 5.75
N ALA A 80 4.67 -23.80 5.77
CA ALA A 80 3.74 -22.74 6.12
C ALA A 80 2.51 -22.68 5.21
N HIS A 81 1.33 -22.52 5.83
CA HIS A 81 0.08 -22.38 5.12
C HIS A 81 -0.07 -20.99 4.47
N TYR A 82 -0.37 -20.98 3.18
CA TYR A 82 -0.72 -19.79 2.40
C TYR A 82 -2.24 -19.74 2.21
N PRO A 83 -2.92 -18.74 2.78
CA PRO A 83 -4.36 -18.58 2.62
C PRO A 83 -4.72 -18.15 1.20
N ILE A 84 -6.00 -18.31 0.87
CA ILE A 84 -6.59 -17.74 -0.34
C ILE A 84 -6.62 -16.21 -0.20
N ILE A 85 -6.45 -15.48 -1.32
CA ILE A 85 -6.39 -14.00 -1.32
C ILE A 85 -7.57 -13.36 -0.59
N GLU A 86 -8.79 -13.85 -0.79
CA GLU A 86 -10.01 -13.31 -0.16
C GLU A 86 -10.13 -13.57 1.34
N GLU A 87 -9.33 -14.48 1.90
CA GLU A 87 -9.39 -14.89 3.30
C GLU A 87 -8.24 -14.33 4.14
N MET A 88 -7.32 -13.59 3.50
CA MET A 88 -6.10 -13.12 4.16
C MET A 88 -6.36 -12.14 5.29
N GLY A 89 -5.63 -12.30 6.39
CA GLY A 89 -5.57 -11.32 7.47
C GLY A 89 -4.57 -10.21 7.15
N PHE A 90 -4.96 -8.94 7.33
CA PHE A 90 -4.09 -7.80 7.06
C PHE A 90 -2.76 -7.87 7.83
N PHE A 91 -2.77 -8.13 9.14
CA PHE A 91 -1.54 -8.16 9.95
C PHE A 91 -0.84 -9.53 9.93
N GLY A 92 -1.60 -10.61 9.74
CA GLY A 92 -1.11 -11.99 9.86
C GLY A 92 -0.46 -12.53 8.59
N ASP A 93 -0.91 -12.12 7.41
CA ASP A 93 -0.55 -12.79 6.16
C ASP A 93 0.20 -11.91 5.15
N GLN A 94 0.42 -10.64 5.47
CA GLN A 94 1.14 -9.70 4.60
C GLN A 94 2.49 -10.20 4.14
N HIS A 95 3.21 -10.96 4.98
CA HIS A 95 4.55 -11.49 4.69
C HIS A 95 4.56 -12.69 3.74
N LYS A 96 3.38 -13.18 3.35
CA LYS A 96 3.17 -14.33 2.47
C LYS A 96 2.88 -13.95 1.02
N PHE A 97 2.78 -12.66 0.67
CA PHE A 97 2.54 -12.24 -0.71
C PHE A 97 3.69 -12.59 -1.65
N ALA A 98 3.40 -12.79 -2.93
CA ALA A 98 4.44 -12.87 -3.96
C ALA A 98 5.41 -11.67 -3.90
N THR A 99 6.70 -11.88 -4.14
CA THR A 99 7.74 -10.84 -3.92
C THR A 99 7.48 -9.55 -4.69
N TRP A 100 6.94 -9.64 -5.90
CA TRP A 100 6.63 -8.48 -6.74
C TRP A 100 5.54 -7.57 -6.12
N VAL A 101 4.65 -8.12 -5.29
CA VAL A 101 3.63 -7.34 -4.56
C VAL A 101 4.28 -6.33 -3.62
N TYR A 102 5.38 -6.71 -2.96
CA TYR A 102 6.13 -5.75 -2.12
C TYR A 102 6.84 -4.71 -2.96
N ALA A 103 7.36 -5.07 -4.13
CA ALA A 103 7.97 -4.08 -5.03
C ALA A 103 6.93 -3.02 -5.43
N VAL A 104 5.70 -3.44 -5.75
CA VAL A 104 4.58 -2.52 -6.04
C VAL A 104 4.19 -1.70 -4.81
N ALA A 105 4.09 -2.32 -3.63
CA ALA A 105 3.77 -1.60 -2.39
C ALA A 105 4.82 -0.54 -2.04
N VAL A 106 6.12 -0.87 -2.20
CA VAL A 106 7.24 0.05 -2.02
C VAL A 106 7.20 1.18 -3.04
N ALA A 107 7.00 0.87 -4.33
CA ALA A 107 6.88 1.87 -5.37
C ALA A 107 5.72 2.84 -5.12
N ASN A 108 4.56 2.32 -4.70
CA ASN A 108 3.40 3.12 -4.32
C ASN A 108 3.70 4.04 -3.13
N MET A 109 4.30 3.51 -2.06
CA MET A 109 4.70 4.32 -0.89
C MET A 109 5.69 5.42 -1.29
N PHE A 110 6.72 5.07 -2.07
CA PHE A 110 7.72 6.00 -2.55
C PHE A 110 7.10 7.13 -3.38
N PHE A 111 6.21 6.79 -4.31
CA PHE A 111 5.47 7.75 -5.12
C PHE A 111 4.72 8.77 -4.26
N TRP A 112 3.96 8.32 -3.26
CA TRP A 112 3.19 9.23 -2.41
C TRP A 112 4.06 10.14 -1.56
N ILE A 113 5.20 9.65 -1.05
CA ILE A 113 6.14 10.47 -0.28
C ILE A 113 6.76 11.53 -1.17
N VAL A 114 7.22 11.18 -2.38
CA VAL A 114 7.80 12.14 -3.33
C VAL A 114 6.76 13.17 -3.75
N LEU A 115 5.54 12.75 -4.11
CA LEU A 115 4.46 13.65 -4.48
C LEU A 115 4.12 14.63 -3.34
N ALA A 116 3.97 14.11 -2.11
CA ALA A 116 3.70 14.94 -0.94
C ALA A 116 4.83 15.93 -0.68
N TRP A 117 6.08 15.49 -0.77
CA TRP A 117 7.25 16.36 -0.59
C TRP A 117 7.27 17.48 -1.63
N THR A 118 7.04 17.16 -2.91
CA THR A 118 6.95 18.16 -3.98
C THR A 118 5.82 19.16 -3.72
N ALA A 119 4.64 18.68 -3.34
CA ALA A 119 3.50 19.53 -3.01
C ALA A 119 3.82 20.49 -1.84
N PHE A 120 4.47 19.98 -0.79
CA PHE A 120 4.85 20.79 0.38
C PHE A 120 5.98 21.77 0.09
N THR A 121 6.84 21.48 -0.87
CA THR A 121 7.83 22.45 -1.38
C THR A 121 7.16 23.62 -2.11
N VAL A 122 6.06 23.38 -2.82
CA VAL A 122 5.27 24.45 -3.45
C VAL A 122 4.49 25.25 -2.41
N SER A 123 3.80 24.58 -1.49
CA SER A 123 3.06 25.24 -0.41
C SER A 123 2.93 24.33 0.81
N ARG A 124 3.29 24.87 1.98
CA ARG A 124 3.11 24.22 3.28
C ARG A 124 1.79 24.56 3.97
N ALA A 125 0.86 25.20 3.27
CA ALA A 125 -0.44 25.52 3.84
C ALA A 125 -1.21 24.24 4.24
N PRO A 126 -1.98 24.24 5.34
CA PRO A 126 -2.77 23.06 5.75
C PRO A 126 -3.72 22.53 4.67
N VAL A 127 -4.19 23.41 3.78
CA VAL A 127 -5.02 23.04 2.62
C VAL A 127 -4.27 22.12 1.65
N MET A 128 -2.96 22.28 1.48
CA MET A 128 -2.17 21.41 0.61
C MET A 128 -2.07 20.01 1.20
N LEU A 129 -1.86 19.89 2.52
CA LEU A 129 -1.92 18.60 3.22
C LEU A 129 -3.29 17.93 3.03
N ALA A 130 -4.38 18.68 3.25
CA ALA A 130 -5.73 18.15 3.05
C ALA A 130 -5.98 17.67 1.61
N ALA A 131 -5.51 18.43 0.61
CA ALA A 131 -5.63 18.07 -0.80
C ALA A 131 -4.86 16.78 -1.14
N VAL A 132 -3.60 16.67 -0.68
CA VAL A 132 -2.79 15.47 -0.91
C VAL A 132 -3.38 14.25 -0.19
N LEU A 133 -3.87 14.41 1.04
CA LEU A 133 -4.56 13.33 1.78
C LEU A 133 -5.84 12.88 1.07
N ALA A 134 -6.66 13.81 0.59
CA ALA A 134 -7.89 13.48 -0.13
C ALA A 134 -7.59 12.73 -1.44
N LEU A 135 -6.60 13.22 -2.21
CA LEU A 135 -6.15 12.56 -3.44
C LEU A 135 -5.63 11.15 -3.15
N ALA A 136 -4.78 11.00 -2.14
CA ALA A 136 -4.26 9.70 -1.71
C ALA A 136 -5.36 8.74 -1.30
N PHE A 137 -6.32 9.20 -0.49
CA PHE A 137 -7.46 8.40 -0.06
C PHE A 137 -8.27 7.88 -1.25
N VAL A 138 -8.63 8.76 -2.20
CA VAL A 138 -9.40 8.38 -3.39
C VAL A 138 -8.63 7.37 -4.24
N CYS A 139 -7.36 7.64 -4.54
CA CYS A 139 -6.57 6.79 -5.42
C CYS A 139 -6.23 5.43 -4.79
N THR A 140 -5.86 5.40 -3.51
CA THR A 140 -5.44 4.16 -2.84
C THR A 140 -6.62 3.28 -2.45
N PHE A 141 -7.77 3.87 -2.12
CA PHE A 141 -8.97 3.10 -1.83
C PHE A 141 -9.71 2.70 -3.11
N PHE A 142 -9.41 3.28 -4.29
CA PHE A 142 -10.09 3.06 -5.58
C PHE A 142 -10.49 1.59 -5.86
N PRO A 143 -9.60 0.59 -5.69
CA PRO A 143 -9.96 -0.81 -5.91
C PRO A 143 -11.14 -1.30 -5.05
N ALA A 144 -11.22 -0.83 -3.80
CA ALA A 144 -12.33 -1.14 -2.90
C ALA A 144 -13.64 -0.51 -3.39
N TRP A 145 -13.62 0.74 -3.88
CA TRP A 145 -14.80 1.39 -4.47
C TRP A 145 -15.30 0.55 -5.65
N VAL A 146 -14.43 0.19 -6.59
CA VAL A 146 -14.81 -0.64 -7.74
C VAL A 146 -15.46 -1.94 -7.26
N ARG A 147 -14.92 -2.61 -6.25
CA ARG A 147 -15.52 -3.84 -5.72
C ARG A 147 -16.88 -3.64 -5.05
N ILE A 148 -17.09 -2.54 -4.35
CA ILE A 148 -18.35 -2.23 -3.65
C ILE A 148 -19.42 -1.79 -4.65
N PHE A 149 -19.08 -0.91 -5.60
CA PHE A 149 -20.03 -0.28 -6.52
C PHE A 149 -20.21 -1.02 -7.85
N ALA A 150 -19.28 -1.89 -8.26
CA ALA A 150 -19.41 -2.69 -9.48
C ALA A 150 -20.08 -4.06 -9.25
N ARG A 151 -20.56 -4.37 -8.03
CA ARG A 151 -21.48 -5.49 -7.84
C ARG A 151 -22.79 -5.15 -8.58
N PRO A 152 -23.23 -5.93 -9.58
CA PRO A 152 -24.56 -5.76 -10.14
C PRO A 152 -25.56 -5.89 -8.99
N ALA A 153 -26.56 -5.01 -8.96
CA ALA A 153 -27.76 -5.27 -8.18
C ALA A 153 -28.25 -6.67 -8.59
N ALA A 154 -28.16 -7.62 -7.66
CA ALA A 154 -28.81 -8.91 -7.82
C ALA A 154 -30.32 -8.62 -7.81
N HIS A 155 -30.88 -8.47 -9.01
CA HIS A 155 -32.31 -8.59 -9.29
C HIS A 155 -32.56 -9.97 -9.88
#